data_AF-A0A2S1XQS4-F1
#
_entry.id   AF-A0A2S1XQS4-F1
#
_cell.length_a   1.000
_cell.length_b   1.000
_cell.length_c   1.000
_cell.angle_alpha   90.00
_cell.angle_beta   90.00
_cell.angle_gamma   90.00
#
_symmetry.space_group_name_H-M   'P 1'
#
loop_
_entity.id
_entity.type
_entity.pdbx_description
1 polymer ?
#
loop_
_entity_poly.entity_id
_entity_poly.type
_entity_poly.pdbx_seq_one_letter_code
_entity_poly.pdbx_strand_id
1 'polypeptide(L)'
;MGLFKFDRLLTPSIIKVLFYIGVIASVISAFTIISSGVAMMQWQVWAGLASIVGGLLLVFVGIIASRVATEIIMVLFMIRDELVWQRQSRSQATPAE
;
A
#
# COMPACT_ATOMS: atom_id res chain seq x y z
N MET A 1 -1.00 -3.59 -31.34
CA MET A 1 -0.36 -3.40 -30.01
C MET A 1 -1.45 -3.14 -28.98
N GLY A 2 -1.94 -4.19 -28.31
CA GLY A 2 -2.90 -4.06 -27.23
C GLY A 2 -2.17 -4.07 -25.89
N LEU A 3 -1.65 -2.92 -25.45
CA LEU A 3 -0.91 -2.79 -24.18
C LEU A 3 -1.82 -2.70 -22.94
N PHE A 4 -3.16 -2.72 -23.12
CA PHE A 4 -4.12 -2.56 -22.02
C PHE A 4 -5.33 -3.49 -22.14
N LYS A 5 -5.11 -4.80 -22.33
CA LYS A 5 -6.18 -5.78 -22.11
C LYS A 5 -6.18 -6.18 -20.62
N PHE A 6 -6.97 -5.45 -19.83
CA PHE A 6 -7.29 -5.77 -18.43
C PHE A 6 -8.37 -6.87 -18.32
N ASP A 7 -8.33 -7.87 -19.21
CA ASP A 7 -9.39 -8.88 -19.34
C ASP A 7 -9.33 -9.98 -18.25
N ARG A 8 -8.30 -9.96 -17.41
CA ARG A 8 -8.17 -10.83 -16.24
C ARG A 8 -7.80 -9.95 -15.07
N LEU A 9 -8.54 -10.05 -13.96
CA LEU A 9 -8.30 -9.35 -12.70
C LEU A 9 -6.80 -9.40 -12.34
N LEU A 10 -6.03 -8.37 -12.73
CA LEU A 10 -4.63 -8.14 -12.34
C LEU A 10 -4.50 -7.82 -10.84
N THR A 11 -5.65 -7.69 -10.18
CA THR A 11 -5.88 -7.35 -8.79
C THR A 11 -4.91 -8.00 -7.80
N PRO A 12 -4.73 -9.34 -7.74
CA PRO A 12 -3.84 -9.92 -6.73
C PRO A 12 -2.36 -9.62 -6.98
N SER A 13 -1.93 -9.37 -8.22
CA SER A 13 -0.54 -9.00 -8.53
C SER A 13 -0.26 -7.52 -8.24
N ILE A 14 -1.18 -6.62 -8.57
CA ILE A 14 -1.01 -5.18 -8.35
C ILE A 14 -0.90 -4.87 -6.84
N ILE A 15 -1.73 -5.52 -6.02
CA ILE A 15 -1.74 -5.35 -4.56
C ILE A 15 -0.36 -5.70 -3.95
N LYS A 16 0.29 -6.77 -4.41
CA LYS A 16 1.65 -7.13 -3.97
C LYS A 16 2.66 -6.06 -4.32
N VAL A 17 2.60 -5.52 -5.53
CA VAL A 17 3.50 -4.45 -5.99
C VAL A 17 3.31 -3.18 -5.15
N LEU A 18 2.06 -2.79 -4.86
CA LEU A 18 1.76 -1.64 -4.00
C LEU A 18 2.32 -1.80 -2.58
N PHE A 19 2.22 -3.01 -2.00
CA PHE A 19 2.82 -3.29 -0.70
C PHE A 19 4.34 -3.07 -0.71
N TYR A 20 5.06 -3.66 -1.67
CA TYR A 20 6.50 -3.50 -1.76
C TYR A 20 6.92 -2.04 -1.99
N ILE A 21 6.19 -1.29 -2.82
CA ILE A 21 6.44 0.14 -3.02
C ILE A 21 6.26 0.90 -1.71
N GLY A 22 5.19 0.63 -0.95
CA GLY A 22 4.94 1.28 0.35
C GLY A 22 6.05 1.01 1.37
N VAL A 23 6.53 -0.24 1.43
CA VAL A 23 7.66 -0.61 2.31
C VAL A 23 8.96 0.08 1.87
N ILE A 24 9.28 0.06 0.57
CA ILE A 24 10.50 0.72 0.06
C ILE A 24 10.45 2.23 0.31
N ALA A 25 9.30 2.86 0.07
CA ALA A 25 9.10 4.28 0.35
C ALA A 25 9.32 4.60 1.83
N SER A 26 8.79 3.78 2.75
CA SER A 26 9.01 3.93 4.19
C SER A 26 10.48 3.85 4.58
N VAL A 27 11.24 2.89 4.02
CA VAL A 27 12.68 2.75 4.28
C VAL A 27 13.46 3.96 3.74
N ILE A 28 13.14 4.44 2.54
CA ILE A 28 13.78 5.62 1.95
C ILE A 28 13.50 6.87 2.80
N SER A 29 12.24 7.09 3.17
CA SER A 29 11.84 8.22 4.02
C SER A 29 12.55 8.19 5.37
N ALA A 30 12.64 7.02 6.01
CA ALA A 30 13.38 6.85 7.26
C ALA A 30 14.87 7.17 7.10
N PHE A 31 15.50 6.72 6.00
CA PHE A 31 16.89 7.02 5.72
C PHE A 31 17.13 8.53 5.53
N THR A 32 16.24 9.24 4.85
CA THR A 32 16.30 10.69 4.71
C THR A 32 16.15 11.41 6.06
N ILE A 33 15.27 10.93 6.94
CA ILE A 33 15.08 11.52 8.29
C ILE A 33 16.29 11.26 9.18
N ILE A 34 16.86 10.06 9.15
CA ILE A 34 18.04 9.71 9.93
C ILE A 34 19.25 10.52 9.46
N SER A 35 19.49 10.59 8.16
CA SER A 35 20.63 11.35 7.60
C SER A 35 20.52 12.85 7.89
N SER A 36 19.33 13.44 7.78
CA SER A 36 19.11 14.83 8.20
C SER A 36 19.27 15.01 9.71
N GLY A 37 18.82 14.05 10.52
CA GLY A 37 19.04 14.04 11.97
C GLY A 37 20.52 14.10 12.36
N VAL A 38 21.38 13.32 11.70
CA VAL A 38 22.84 13.35 11.93
C VAL A 38 23.44 14.72 11.58
N ALA A 39 23.02 15.33 10.46
CA ALA A 39 23.48 16.68 10.09
C ALA A 39 23.04 17.76 11.10
N MET A 40 21.84 17.62 11.68
CA MET A 40 21.32 18.55 12.68
C MET A 40 22.03 18.49 14.04
N MET A 41 22.74 17.40 14.35
CA MET A 41 23.47 17.25 15.61
C MET A 41 24.58 18.31 15.79
N GLN A 42 25.06 18.92 14.71
CA GLN A 42 26.05 20.01 14.78
C GLN A 42 25.50 21.26 15.47
N TRP A 43 24.18 21.48 15.40
CA TRP A 43 23.51 22.65 15.96
C TRP A 43 22.70 22.30 17.22
N GLN A 44 21.99 21.16 17.18
CA GLN A 44 21.09 20.74 18.24
C GLN A 44 21.11 19.20 18.36
N VAL A 45 21.94 18.71 19.28
CA VAL A 45 22.15 17.26 19.50
C VAL A 45 20.83 16.52 19.83
N TRP A 46 20.00 17.11 20.70
CA TRP A 46 18.72 16.50 21.11
C TRP A 46 17.73 16.34 19.95
N ALA A 47 17.64 17.32 19.05
CA ALA A 47 16.78 17.22 17.87
C ALA A 47 17.30 16.16 16.90
N GLY A 48 18.62 16.09 16.70
CA GLY A 48 19.23 15.05 15.86
C GLY A 48 18.95 13.63 16.39
N LEU A 49 19.10 13.41 17.70
CA LEU A 49 18.75 12.14 18.37
C LEU A 49 17.27 11.79 18.17
N ALA A 50 16.38 12.76 18.36
CA ALA A 50 14.94 12.56 18.16
C ALA A 50 14.60 12.16 16.71
N SER A 51 15.24 12.79 15.72
CA SER A 51 15.09 12.43 14.31
C SER A 51 15.56 11.02 14.01
N ILE A 52 16.68 10.57 14.59
CA ILE A 52 17.17 9.20 14.39
C ILE A 52 16.18 8.17 14.95
N VAL A 53 15.71 8.35 16.18
CA VAL A 53 14.72 7.47 16.81
C VAL A 53 13.39 7.52 16.05
N GLY A 54 12.96 8.72 15.64
CA GLY A 54 11.75 8.92 14.85
C GLY A 54 11.82 8.25 13.48
N GLY A 55 12.97 8.32 12.80
CA GLY A 55 13.19 7.64 11.52
C GLY A 55 13.10 6.12 11.65
N LEU A 56 13.68 5.54 12.71
CA LEU A 56 13.54 4.10 12.99
C LEU A 56 12.07 3.72 13.25
N LEU A 57 11.37 4.48 14.09
CA LEU A 57 9.93 4.27 14.34
C LEU A 57 9.09 4.40 13.07
N LEU A 58 9.44 5.32 12.18
CA LEU A 58 8.75 5.52 10.90
C LEU A 58 8.84 4.30 9.99
N VAL A 59 9.93 3.51 10.04
CA VAL A 59 10.00 2.23 9.31
C VAL A 59 8.94 1.27 9.83
N PHE A 60 8.86 1.08 11.14
CA PHE A 60 7.88 0.16 11.74
C PHE A 60 6.45 0.60 11.44
N VAL A 61 6.13 1.88 11.67
CA VAL A 61 4.81 2.44 11.40
C VAL A 61 4.49 2.37 9.91
N GLY A 62 5.44 2.67 9.03
CA GLY A 62 5.25 2.64 7.58
C GLY A 62 4.99 1.24 7.05
N ILE A 63 5.65 0.20 7.58
CA ILE A 63 5.36 -1.20 7.24
C ILE A 63 3.94 -1.60 7.67
N ILE A 64 3.54 -1.24 8.90
CA ILE A 64 2.19 -1.52 9.40
C ILE A 64 1.15 -0.77 8.57
N ALA A 65 1.37 0.52 8.29
CA ALA A 65 0.47 1.32 7.45
C ALA A 65 0.35 0.74 6.04
N SER A 66 1.46 0.28 5.44
CA SER A 66 1.45 -0.38 4.13
C SER A 66 0.62 -1.67 4.15
N ARG A 67 0.71 -2.48 5.22
CA ARG A 67 -0.15 -3.66 5.41
C ARG A 67 -1.63 -3.28 5.44
N VAL A 68 -2.00 -2.35 6.31
CA VAL A 68 -3.40 -1.92 6.49
C VAL A 68 -3.97 -1.35 5.18
N ALA A 69 -3.22 -0.48 4.50
CA ALA A 69 -3.64 0.09 3.22
C ALA A 69 -3.89 -1.00 2.15
N THR A 70 -2.99 -1.98 2.08
CA THR A 70 -3.08 -3.10 1.15
C THR A 70 -4.28 -4.01 1.46
N GLU A 71 -4.57 -4.26 2.74
CA GLU A 71 -5.74 -5.02 3.18
C GLU A 71 -7.05 -4.32 2.82
N ILE A 72 -7.15 -3.00 3.04
CA ILE A 72 -8.34 -2.22 2.67
C ILE A 72 -8.59 -2.32 1.16
N ILE A 73 -7.54 -2.14 0.35
CA ILE A 73 -7.64 -2.27 -1.11
C ILE A 73 -8.11 -3.67 -1.50
N MET A 74 -7.54 -4.73 -0.90
CA MET A 74 -7.93 -6.11 -1.15
C MET A 74 -9.41 -6.36 -0.81
N VAL A 75 -9.88 -5.87 0.34
CA VAL A 75 -11.28 -5.99 0.76
C VAL A 75 -12.22 -5.28 -0.21
N LEU A 76 -11.87 -4.07 -0.68
CA LEU A 76 -12.67 -3.35 -1.67
C LEU A 76 -12.80 -4.12 -2.99
N PHE A 77 -11.70 -4.74 -3.44
CA PHE A 77 -11.73 -5.58 -4.62
C PHE A 77 -12.58 -6.85 -4.43
N MET A 78 -12.49 -7.48 -3.26
CA MET A 78 -13.33 -8.64 -2.93
C MET A 78 -14.81 -8.29 -2.99
N ILE A 79 -15.22 -7.13 -2.44
CA ILE A 79 -16.61 -6.65 -2.51
C ILE A 79 -17.04 -6.43 -3.96
N ARG A 80 -16.17 -5.81 -4.78
CA ARG A 80 -16.46 -5.61 -6.21
C ARG A 80 -16.71 -6.93 -6.92
N ASP A 81 -15.89 -7.94 -6.66
CA ASP A 81 -15.99 -9.24 -7.33
C ASP A 81 -17.27 -9.98 -6.91
N GLU A 82 -17.64 -9.91 -5.63
CA GLU A 82 -18.90 -10.47 -5.10
C GLU A 82 -20.14 -9.83 -5.76
N LEU A 83 -20.16 -8.50 -5.92
CA LEU A 83 -21.28 -7.80 -6.56
C LEU A 83 -21.47 -8.18 -8.04
N VAL A 84 -20.36 -8.41 -8.76
CA VAL A 84 -20.40 -8.86 -10.16
C VAL A 84 -20.98 -10.28 -10.24
N TRP A 85 -20.58 -11.16 -9.33
CA TRP A 85 -21.10 -12.53 -9.25
C TRP A 85 -22.61 -12.54 -8.98
N GLN A 86 -23.10 -11.76 -8.01
CA GLN A 86 -24.53 -11.68 -7.70
C GLN A 86 -25.37 -11.18 -8.89
N ARG A 87 -24.87 -10.18 -9.64
CA ARG A 87 -25.55 -9.69 -10.85
C ARG A 87 -25.69 -10.79 -11.91
N GLN A 88 -24.63 -11.56 -12.15
CA GLN A 88 -24.63 -12.64 -13.13
C GLN A 88 -25.58 -13.77 -12.72
N SER A 89 -25.57 -14.17 -11.44
CA SER A 89 -26.48 -15.18 -10.89
C SER A 89 -27.95 -14.75 -11.00
N ARG A 90 -28.26 -13.46 -10.78
CA ARG A 90 -29.61 -12.92 -10.94
C ARG A 90 -30.09 -12.92 -12.40
N SER A 91 -29.22 -12.60 -13.35
CA SER A 91 -29.55 -12.63 -14.79
C SER A 91 -29.88 -14.03 -15.32
N GLN A 92 -29.27 -15.09 -14.76
CA GLN A 92 -29.57 -16.48 -15.16
C GLN A 92 -30.89 -17.01 -14.59
N ALA A 93 -31.33 -16.48 -13.44
CA ALA A 93 -32.58 -16.88 -12.79
C ALA A 93 -33.85 -16.29 -13.44
N THR A 94 -33.71 -15.44 -14.47
CA THR A 94 -34.84 -14.90 -15.24
C THR A 94 -34.74 -15.45 -16.68
N PRO A 95 -35.35 -16.61 -16.98
CA PRO A 95 -35.47 -17.06 -18.36
C PRO A 95 -36.30 -16.04 -19.13
N ALA A 96 -35.79 -15.55 -20.26
CA ALA A 96 -36.57 -14.73 -21.18
C ALA A 96 -37.78 -15.55 -21.64
N GLU A 97 -38.98 -15.06 -21.31
CA GLU A 97 -40.25 -15.47 -21.92
C GLU A 97 -40.27 -15.17 -23.43
#